data_AF-A0AAD7Q9D3-F1
#
_entry.id   AF-A0AAD7Q9D3-F1
#
_cell.length_a   1.000
_cell.length_b   1.000
_cell.length_c   1.000
_cell.angle_alpha   90.00
_cell.angle_beta   90.00
_cell.angle_gamma   90.00
#
_symmetry.space_group_name_H-M   'P 1'
#
loop_
_entity.id
_entity.type
_entity.pdbx_description
1 polymer ?
#
loop_
_entity_poly.entity_id
_entity_poly.type
_entity_poly.pdbx_seq_one_letter_code
_entity_poly.pdbx_strand_id
1 'polypeptide(L)'
;MGKARCIGVDNLPEELLLNVMSRLGTRNLCISSCVCKQWSNLVSNILQKRSEQNPRLLMAKKEQIQSIIQSINSHKLPQLSSLGWDELNDDSIEPRYESYASENLIGYSSNRFTADANAVVYFDDGYEHHCYLYNTISKEFFALPDCSCPVDYDIMSVAFGYLASTKEFKVAGWFNKYDVICKIITVGKNDDWRVINCPFKNINICCQQGLMGNEAFHWMICDCSYGENDPIIVSLNLVTEELTTILPPPYHSCEVYDHPGMAIGSLRGFFFLSCQQKSAAGLDKIMEIWLLKQNKLWEREFNIILMPNWFCHGPCPLVPLYEHDGDLLLCGIWDNELLFYDTERKIMRQVGGQIKKRGFHLSILSSISF
;
A
#
# COMPACT_ATOMS: atom_id res chain seq x y z
N MET A 1 -11.18 4.84 -60.97
CA MET A 1 -11.22 3.95 -59.79
C MET A 1 -10.58 4.69 -58.62
N GLY A 2 -11.39 5.20 -57.69
CA GLY A 2 -10.90 5.87 -56.49
C GLY A 2 -10.44 4.83 -55.47
N LYS A 3 -9.18 4.92 -55.02
CA LYS A 3 -8.69 4.13 -53.88
C LYS A 3 -9.45 4.58 -52.63
N ALA A 4 -10.27 3.71 -52.07
CA ALA A 4 -10.79 3.91 -50.72
C ALA A 4 -9.60 4.06 -49.77
N ARG A 5 -9.40 5.26 -49.21
CA ARG A 5 -8.49 5.46 -48.09
C ARG A 5 -9.12 4.74 -46.90
N CYS A 6 -8.47 3.70 -46.40
CA CYS A 6 -8.80 3.19 -45.07
C CYS A 6 -8.65 4.35 -44.10
N ILE A 7 -9.76 4.75 -43.47
CA ILE A 7 -9.73 5.71 -42.37
C ILE A 7 -9.01 4.97 -41.24
N GLY A 8 -7.73 5.30 -41.04
CA GLY A 8 -6.96 4.77 -39.93
C GLY A 8 -7.68 5.09 -38.62
N VAL A 9 -7.59 4.17 -37.65
CA VAL A 9 -8.23 4.31 -36.32
C VAL A 9 -7.82 5.62 -35.64
N ASP A 10 -6.67 6.18 -36.00
CA ASP A 10 -6.15 7.48 -35.57
C ASP A 10 -7.03 8.69 -35.97
N ASN A 11 -7.99 8.51 -36.89
CA ASN A 11 -8.94 9.56 -37.28
C ASN A 11 -10.26 9.52 -36.50
N LEU A 12 -10.44 8.57 -35.59
CA LEU A 12 -11.61 8.56 -34.71
C LEU A 12 -11.44 9.57 -33.57
N PRO A 13 -12.51 10.30 -33.20
CA PRO A 13 -12.53 11.10 -31.98
C PRO A 13 -12.07 10.30 -30.75
N GLU A 14 -11.24 10.91 -29.91
CA GLU A 14 -10.71 10.28 -28.69
C GLU A 14 -11.81 9.72 -27.78
N GLU A 15 -12.95 10.40 -27.70
CA GLU A 15 -14.12 9.95 -26.93
C GLU A 15 -14.68 8.61 -27.43
N LEU A 16 -14.70 8.38 -28.74
CA LEU A 16 -15.17 7.11 -29.31
C LEU A 16 -14.16 6.00 -29.06
N LEU A 17 -12.86 6.31 -29.14
CA LEU A 17 -11.80 5.35 -28.79
C LEU A 17 -11.87 4.96 -27.32
N LEU A 18 -12.05 5.94 -26.42
CA LEU A 18 -12.27 5.71 -24.99
C LEU A 18 -13.50 4.82 -24.76
N ASN A 19 -14.63 5.10 -25.42
CA ASN A 19 -15.87 4.33 -25.23
C ASN A 19 -15.75 2.89 -25.73
N VAL A 20 -15.07 2.66 -26.85
CA VAL A 20 -14.84 1.31 -27.37
C VAL A 20 -13.87 0.55 -26.46
N MET A 21 -12.74 1.15 -26.12
CA MET A 21 -11.73 0.49 -25.30
C MET A 21 -12.19 0.28 -23.86
N SER A 22 -12.98 1.18 -23.29
CA SER A 22 -13.55 1.02 -21.94
C SER A 22 -14.52 -0.16 -21.82
N ARG A 23 -14.86 -0.84 -22.91
CA ARG A 23 -15.64 -2.08 -22.90
C ARG A 23 -14.77 -3.34 -22.98
N LEU A 24 -13.48 -3.21 -23.25
CA LEU A 24 -12.56 -4.34 -23.36
C LEU A 24 -12.16 -4.85 -21.97
N GLY A 25 -11.99 -6.17 -21.82
CA GLY A 25 -11.39 -6.72 -20.61
C GLY A 25 -9.97 -6.20 -20.39
N THR A 26 -9.52 -6.13 -19.13
CA THR A 26 -8.21 -5.59 -18.73
C THR A 26 -7.04 -6.21 -19.51
N ARG A 27 -7.10 -7.52 -19.79
CA ARG A 27 -6.09 -8.20 -20.62
C ARG A 27 -6.00 -7.64 -22.04
N ASN A 28 -7.14 -7.43 -22.70
CA ASN A 28 -7.19 -6.88 -24.06
C ASN A 28 -6.74 -5.42 -24.07
N LEU A 29 -7.04 -4.66 -23.02
CA LEU A 29 -6.51 -3.31 -22.83
C LEU A 29 -4.97 -3.32 -22.73
N CYS A 30 -4.38 -4.21 -21.95
CA CYS A 30 -2.92 -4.32 -21.88
C CYS A 30 -2.27 -4.73 -23.19
N ILE A 31 -2.90 -5.62 -23.97
CA ILE A 31 -2.39 -5.93 -25.31
C ILE A 31 -2.47 -4.69 -26.21
N SER A 32 -3.56 -3.92 -26.09
CA SER A 32 -3.79 -2.69 -26.84
C SER A 32 -2.78 -1.59 -26.48
N SER A 33 -2.30 -1.54 -25.23
CA SER A 33 -1.30 -0.55 -24.80
C SER A 33 0.07 -0.76 -25.45
N CYS A 34 0.35 -1.97 -25.98
CA CYS A 34 1.59 -2.28 -26.68
C CYS A 34 1.61 -1.83 -28.15
N VAL A 35 0.48 -1.36 -28.72
CA VAL A 35 0.38 -1.02 -30.16
C VAL A 35 1.17 0.25 -30.49
N CYS A 36 0.91 1.35 -29.79
CA CYS A 36 1.65 2.61 -29.93
C CYS A 36 1.47 3.49 -28.69
N LYS A 37 2.22 4.61 -28.62
CA LYS A 37 2.18 5.55 -27.48
C LYS A 37 0.79 6.13 -27.20
N GLN A 38 0.04 6.45 -28.24
CA GLN A 38 -1.32 7.01 -28.10
C GLN A 38 -2.25 5.98 -27.44
N TRP A 39 -2.22 4.73 -27.90
CA TRP A 39 -3.00 3.65 -27.32
C TRP A 39 -2.56 3.31 -25.90
N SER A 40 -1.25 3.35 -25.63
CA SER A 40 -0.70 3.19 -24.28
C SER A 40 -1.27 4.23 -23.31
N ASN A 41 -1.20 5.51 -23.65
CA ASN A 41 -1.75 6.59 -22.84
C ASN A 41 -3.27 6.45 -22.65
N LEU A 42 -4.00 6.10 -23.72
CA LEU A 42 -5.44 5.90 -23.68
C LEU A 42 -5.83 4.76 -22.75
N VAL A 43 -5.12 3.63 -22.81
CA VAL A 43 -5.33 2.48 -21.93
C VAL A 43 -5.04 2.86 -20.48
N SER A 44 -3.94 3.56 -20.19
CA SER A 44 -3.63 4.04 -18.84
C SER A 44 -4.76 4.89 -18.28
N ASN A 45 -5.30 5.84 -19.06
CA ASN A 45 -6.44 6.66 -18.66
C ASN A 45 -7.70 5.83 -18.39
N ILE A 46 -7.96 4.78 -19.18
CA ILE A 46 -9.11 3.88 -18.97
C ILE A 46 -8.94 3.07 -17.69
N LEU A 47 -7.75 2.51 -17.46
CA LEU A 47 -7.47 1.73 -16.26
C LEU A 47 -7.56 2.60 -15.00
N GLN A 48 -7.04 3.82 -15.06
CA GLN A 48 -7.17 4.80 -13.99
C GLN A 48 -8.65 5.09 -13.69
N LYS A 49 -9.44 5.47 -14.70
CA LYS A 49 -10.89 5.74 -14.51
C LYS A 49 -11.64 4.54 -13.94
N ARG A 50 -11.29 3.32 -14.36
CA ARG A 50 -11.89 2.10 -13.80
C ARG A 50 -11.54 1.91 -12.33
N SER A 51 -10.28 2.14 -11.96
CA SER A 51 -9.83 2.06 -10.57
C SER A 51 -10.51 3.12 -9.69
N GLU A 52 -10.75 4.32 -10.21
CA GLU A 52 -11.47 5.39 -9.50
C GLU A 52 -12.96 5.08 -9.34
N GLN A 53 -13.60 4.49 -10.36
CA GLN A 53 -15.02 4.14 -10.33
C GLN A 53 -15.34 2.90 -9.51
N ASN A 54 -14.42 1.93 -9.45
CA ASN A 54 -14.60 0.68 -8.72
C ASN A 54 -13.27 0.27 -8.07
N PRO A 55 -12.87 0.96 -6.99
CA PRO A 55 -11.68 0.60 -6.23
C PRO A 55 -11.88 -0.78 -5.61
N ARG A 56 -10.82 -1.59 -5.64
CA ARG A 56 -10.87 -2.94 -5.05
C ARG A 56 -9.83 -3.08 -3.95
N LEU A 57 -10.25 -3.62 -2.83
CA LEU A 57 -9.35 -4.02 -1.77
C LEU A 57 -8.68 -5.33 -2.15
N LEU A 58 -7.35 -5.39 -2.08
CA LEU A 58 -6.62 -6.64 -2.20
C LEU A 58 -6.33 -7.21 -0.82
N MET A 59 -6.57 -8.49 -0.70
CA MET A 59 -6.44 -9.21 0.55
C MET A 59 -5.52 -10.38 0.31
N ALA A 60 -4.48 -10.49 1.12
CA ALA A 60 -3.64 -11.66 1.19
C ALA A 60 -4.02 -12.51 2.40
N LYS A 61 -4.29 -13.79 2.15
CA LYS A 61 -4.57 -14.74 3.23
C LYS A 61 -3.31 -15.00 4.03
N LYS A 62 -3.36 -14.76 5.34
CA LYS A 62 -2.32 -15.21 6.26
C LYS A 62 -2.59 -16.67 6.58
N GLU A 63 -1.68 -17.57 6.19
CA GLU A 63 -1.77 -18.96 6.65
C GLU A 63 -1.44 -18.98 8.16
N GLN A 64 -2.32 -19.59 8.97
CA GLN A 64 -2.01 -19.86 10.37
C GLN A 64 -0.99 -20.99 10.41
N ILE A 65 0.28 -20.63 10.47
CA ILE A 65 1.34 -21.63 10.63
C ILE A 65 1.32 -22.11 12.08
N GLN A 66 0.96 -23.38 12.28
CA GLN A 66 0.86 -23.99 13.61
C GLN A 66 2.23 -24.35 14.21
N SER A 67 3.32 -24.37 13.42
CA SER A 67 4.69 -24.55 13.93
C SER A 67 5.76 -23.96 12.99
N ILE A 68 6.87 -23.48 13.55
CA ILE A 68 8.05 -22.97 12.81
C ILE A 68 8.57 -24.00 11.77
N ILE A 69 8.45 -25.30 12.07
CA ILE A 69 8.88 -26.38 11.17
C ILE A 69 7.99 -26.49 9.91
N GLN A 70 6.71 -26.10 10.01
CA GLN A 70 5.81 -26.05 8.86
C GLN A 70 6.07 -24.83 7.97
N SER A 71 6.53 -23.68 8.52
CA SER A 71 6.91 -22.54 7.67
C SER A 71 8.11 -22.87 6.80
N ILE A 72 9.12 -23.52 7.37
CA ILE A 72 10.37 -23.86 6.67
C ILE A 72 10.11 -24.70 5.40
N ASN A 73 9.05 -25.52 5.40
CA ASN A 73 8.74 -26.46 4.30
C ASN A 73 7.57 -26.01 3.41
N SER A 74 6.91 -24.87 3.69
CA SER A 74 5.77 -24.40 2.90
C SER A 74 6.22 -23.42 1.82
N HIS A 75 6.64 -23.93 0.65
CA HIS A 75 6.96 -23.09 -0.53
C HIS A 75 5.68 -22.63 -1.25
N LYS A 76 4.85 -21.80 -0.60
CA LYS A 76 3.59 -21.34 -1.19
C LYS A 76 3.52 -19.82 -1.21
N LEU A 77 3.30 -19.29 -2.41
CA LEU A 77 2.98 -17.88 -2.59
C LEU A 77 1.68 -17.52 -1.86
N PRO A 78 1.51 -16.24 -1.49
CA PRO A 78 0.30 -15.79 -0.82
C PRO A 78 -0.94 -16.06 -1.69
N GLN A 79 -2.02 -16.50 -1.03
CA GLN A 79 -3.33 -16.56 -1.69
C GLN A 79 -3.93 -15.15 -1.68
N LEU A 80 -4.28 -14.63 -2.85
CA LEU A 80 -4.80 -13.27 -3.01
C LEU A 80 -6.28 -13.30 -3.36
N SER A 81 -7.03 -12.32 -2.86
CA SER A 81 -8.42 -12.06 -3.20
C SER A 81 -8.60 -10.55 -3.42
N SER A 82 -9.50 -10.17 -4.32
CA SER A 82 -9.87 -8.76 -4.50
C SER A 82 -11.37 -8.58 -4.32
N LEU A 83 -11.77 -7.58 -3.55
CA LEU A 83 -13.17 -7.26 -3.26
C LEU A 83 -13.46 -5.79 -3.59
N GLY A 84 -14.59 -5.52 -4.23
CA GLY A 84 -15.12 -4.17 -4.41
C GLY A 84 -15.91 -3.69 -3.18
N TRP A 85 -16.35 -2.43 -3.23
CA TRP A 85 -17.07 -1.79 -2.13
C TRP A 85 -18.39 -2.48 -1.75
N ASP A 86 -19.21 -2.82 -2.74
CA ASP A 86 -20.48 -3.53 -2.51
C ASP A 86 -20.24 -4.91 -1.89
N GLU A 87 -19.16 -5.59 -2.30
CA GLU A 87 -18.78 -6.90 -1.78
C GLU A 87 -18.34 -6.84 -0.31
N LEU A 88 -17.70 -5.74 0.10
CA LEU A 88 -17.34 -5.50 1.51
C LEU A 88 -18.55 -5.21 2.40
N ASN A 89 -19.66 -4.75 1.83
CA ASN A 89 -20.88 -4.45 2.57
C ASN A 89 -21.85 -5.65 2.65
N ASP A 90 -21.57 -6.75 1.96
CA ASP A 90 -22.41 -7.95 1.94
C ASP A 90 -21.83 -9.08 2.77
N ASP A 91 -22.41 -9.28 3.96
CA ASP A 91 -22.00 -10.32 4.92
C ASP A 91 -22.11 -11.76 4.36
N SER A 92 -22.83 -11.97 3.26
CA SER A 92 -23.00 -13.28 2.63
C SER A 92 -21.84 -13.66 1.70
N ILE A 93 -21.00 -12.69 1.30
CA ILE A 93 -19.93 -12.90 0.34
C ILE A 93 -18.68 -13.45 1.04
N GLU A 94 -18.22 -14.62 0.58
CA GLU A 94 -16.91 -15.16 0.97
C GLU A 94 -15.84 -14.74 -0.05
N PRO A 95 -14.70 -14.16 0.40
CA PRO A 95 -13.63 -13.79 -0.52
C PRO A 95 -13.07 -15.01 -1.24
N ARG A 96 -13.04 -14.95 -2.57
CA ARG A 96 -12.49 -16.02 -3.41
C ARG A 96 -10.98 -15.86 -3.54
N TYR A 97 -10.26 -16.60 -2.72
CA TYR A 97 -8.81 -16.66 -2.76
C TYR A 97 -8.32 -17.49 -3.95
N GLU A 98 -7.48 -16.88 -4.78
CA GLU A 98 -6.73 -17.57 -5.81
C GLU A 98 -5.39 -18.03 -5.22
N SER A 99 -5.11 -19.33 -5.32
CA SER A 99 -3.80 -19.89 -4.95
C SER A 99 -2.87 -19.83 -6.14
N TYR A 100 -1.68 -19.26 -5.92
CA TYR A 100 -0.62 -19.26 -6.91
C TYR A 100 0.44 -20.27 -6.48
N ALA A 101 0.73 -21.23 -7.36
CA ALA A 101 1.87 -22.13 -7.21
C ALA A 101 2.85 -21.80 -8.32
N SER A 102 4.11 -21.57 -7.96
CA SER A 102 5.20 -21.56 -8.91
C SER A 102 6.22 -22.58 -8.44
N GLU A 103 6.64 -23.47 -9.34
CA GLU A 103 7.61 -24.52 -9.04
C GLU A 103 9.00 -23.95 -8.66
N ASN A 104 9.23 -22.66 -8.92
CA ASN A 104 10.52 -21.98 -8.75
C ASN A 104 10.47 -20.76 -7.81
N LEU A 105 9.35 -20.48 -7.11
CA LEU A 105 9.25 -19.31 -6.21
C LEU A 105 9.00 -19.78 -4.77
N ILE A 106 9.84 -19.31 -3.85
CA ILE A 106 9.85 -19.67 -2.43
C ILE A 106 9.33 -18.47 -1.61
N GLY A 107 8.29 -18.67 -0.80
CA GLY A 107 7.67 -17.63 0.02
C GLY A 107 7.29 -18.16 1.41
N TYR A 108 7.67 -17.48 2.48
CA TYR A 108 7.23 -17.68 3.86
C TYR A 108 6.08 -16.72 4.23
N SER A 109 5.50 -16.85 5.43
CA SER A 109 4.18 -16.31 5.77
C SER A 109 4.14 -14.98 6.54
N SER A 110 5.27 -14.31 6.81
CA SER A 110 5.28 -12.95 7.39
C SER A 110 5.33 -11.91 6.27
N ASN A 111 4.17 -11.65 5.67
CA ASN A 111 4.13 -10.98 4.39
C ASN A 111 4.01 -9.46 4.53
N ARG A 112 4.94 -8.73 3.91
CA ARG A 112 4.85 -7.28 3.73
C ARG A 112 4.36 -6.97 2.32
N PHE A 113 3.31 -6.18 2.20
CA PHE A 113 2.70 -5.80 0.93
C PHE A 113 2.71 -4.29 0.74
N THR A 114 3.14 -3.87 -0.44
CA THR A 114 2.93 -2.51 -0.93
C THR A 114 2.41 -2.62 -2.34
N ALA A 115 1.44 -1.78 -2.68
CA ALA A 115 0.71 -1.87 -3.92
C ALA A 115 0.65 -0.51 -4.61
N ASP A 116 0.78 -0.56 -5.93
CA ASP A 116 0.41 0.52 -6.84
C ASP A 116 -0.65 -0.04 -7.80
N ALA A 117 -1.34 0.83 -8.54
CA ALA A 117 -2.57 0.54 -9.30
C ALA A 117 -2.54 -0.74 -10.18
N ASN A 118 -1.37 -1.24 -10.57
CA ASN A 118 -1.21 -2.41 -11.44
C ASN A 118 -0.32 -3.53 -10.89
N ALA A 119 0.31 -3.34 -9.74
CA ALA A 119 1.27 -4.30 -9.23
C ALA A 119 1.41 -4.24 -7.71
N VAL A 120 1.76 -5.38 -7.14
CA VAL A 120 1.95 -5.57 -5.71
C VAL A 120 3.35 -6.11 -5.53
N VAL A 121 4.13 -5.50 -4.65
CA VAL A 121 5.37 -6.11 -4.22
C VAL A 121 5.11 -6.90 -2.95
N TYR A 122 5.56 -8.14 -3.00
CA TYR A 122 5.52 -9.14 -1.96
C TYR A 122 6.95 -9.37 -1.47
N PHE A 123 7.18 -9.21 -0.18
CA PHE A 123 8.43 -9.64 0.43
C PHE A 123 8.19 -10.84 1.30
N ASP A 124 9.04 -11.83 1.07
CA ASP A 124 9.22 -12.96 1.91
C ASP A 124 10.17 -12.60 3.05
N ASP A 125 9.77 -12.91 4.27
CA ASP A 125 10.47 -12.57 5.51
C ASP A 125 11.04 -13.83 6.18
N GLY A 126 11.23 -14.93 5.44
CA GLY A 126 12.09 -16.02 5.88
C GLY A 126 13.54 -15.89 5.41
N TYR A 127 14.31 -16.94 5.64
CA TYR A 127 15.78 -16.91 5.68
C TYR A 127 16.50 -16.32 4.45
N GLU A 128 15.90 -16.41 3.26
CA GLU A 128 16.52 -15.94 2.01
C GLU A 128 15.98 -14.57 1.55
N HIS A 129 15.03 -13.97 2.27
CA HIS A 129 14.52 -12.61 2.06
C HIS A 129 14.19 -12.29 0.59
N HIS A 130 13.44 -13.16 -0.07
CA HIS A 130 13.07 -12.98 -1.47
C HIS A 130 12.05 -11.86 -1.65
N CYS A 131 12.18 -11.15 -2.77
CA CYS A 131 11.26 -10.11 -3.16
C CYS A 131 10.60 -10.48 -4.49
N TYR A 132 9.28 -10.35 -4.56
CA TYR A 132 8.50 -10.69 -5.74
C TYR A 132 7.56 -9.56 -6.11
N LEU A 133 7.46 -9.29 -7.40
CA LEU A 133 6.46 -8.41 -7.99
C LEU A 133 5.31 -9.26 -8.54
N TYR A 134 4.11 -9.07 -8.02
CA TYR A 134 2.88 -9.63 -8.56
C TYR A 134 2.19 -8.60 -9.45
N ASN A 135 2.03 -8.94 -10.73
CA ASN A 135 1.25 -8.14 -11.65
C ASN A 135 -0.23 -8.52 -11.52
N THR A 136 -1.06 -7.58 -11.09
CA THR A 136 -2.49 -7.85 -10.80
C THR A 136 -3.32 -8.07 -12.07
N ILE A 137 -2.78 -7.70 -13.24
CA ILE A 137 -3.44 -7.85 -14.53
C ILE A 137 -3.08 -9.17 -15.19
N SER A 138 -1.79 -9.49 -15.30
CA SER A 138 -1.35 -10.77 -15.88
C SER A 138 -1.52 -11.93 -14.90
N LYS A 139 -1.64 -11.64 -13.60
CA LYS A 139 -1.65 -12.62 -12.51
C LYS A 139 -0.35 -13.42 -12.43
N GLU A 140 0.75 -12.82 -12.85
CA GLU A 140 2.07 -13.43 -12.85
C GLU A 140 2.96 -12.82 -11.76
N PHE A 141 3.84 -13.65 -11.22
CA PHE A 141 4.88 -13.23 -10.29
C PHE A 141 6.22 -13.13 -11.01
N PHE A 142 6.98 -12.11 -10.66
CA PHE A 142 8.34 -11.87 -11.12
C PHE A 142 9.24 -11.76 -9.89
N ALA A 143 10.26 -12.61 -9.79
CA ALA A 143 11.27 -12.45 -8.75
C ALA A 143 12.10 -11.19 -9.05
N LEU A 144 12.28 -10.36 -8.04
CA LEU A 144 13.27 -9.30 -8.06
C LEU A 144 14.61 -9.87 -7.62
N PRO A 145 15.74 -9.25 -8.01
CA PRO A 145 17.04 -9.65 -7.52
C PRO A 145 17.04 -9.74 -5.99
N ASP A 146 17.67 -10.79 -5.46
CA ASP A 146 17.88 -10.91 -4.03
C ASP A 146 18.59 -9.65 -3.55
N CYS A 147 18.24 -9.16 -2.35
CA CYS A 147 18.73 -7.87 -1.86
C CYS A 147 20.26 -7.83 -1.57
N SER A 148 21.01 -8.85 -2.01
CA SER A 148 22.42 -9.10 -1.68
C SER A 148 22.67 -8.99 -0.18
N CYS A 149 21.65 -9.35 0.61
CA CYS A 149 21.67 -9.29 2.05
C CYS A 149 22.11 -10.67 2.56
N PRO A 150 23.21 -10.78 3.31
CA PRO A 150 23.48 -11.96 4.13
C PRO A 150 22.24 -12.39 4.92
N VAL A 151 22.12 -13.68 5.23
CA VAL A 151 21.03 -14.35 5.98
C VAL A 151 20.67 -13.70 7.34
N ASP A 152 21.40 -12.66 7.77
CA ASP A 152 21.20 -11.96 9.05
C ASP A 152 20.52 -10.57 8.92
N TYR A 153 19.92 -10.22 7.77
CA TYR A 153 19.25 -8.92 7.59
C TYR A 153 17.73 -9.03 7.68
N ASP A 154 17.12 -8.44 8.71
CA ASP A 154 15.67 -8.30 8.80
C ASP A 154 15.15 -7.19 7.88
N ILE A 155 14.11 -7.50 7.09
CA ILE A 155 13.39 -6.48 6.31
C ILE A 155 12.50 -5.67 7.25
N MET A 156 12.82 -4.40 7.44
CA MET A 156 12.10 -3.52 8.37
C MET A 156 10.87 -2.86 7.75
N SER A 157 10.94 -2.45 6.48
CA SER A 157 9.83 -1.84 5.73
C SER A 157 10.20 -1.69 4.27
N VAL A 158 9.20 -1.74 3.39
CA VAL A 158 9.38 -1.66 1.94
C VAL A 158 8.36 -0.71 1.32
N ALA A 159 8.73 -0.09 0.21
CA ALA A 159 7.88 0.78 -0.59
C ALA A 159 8.01 0.42 -2.07
N PHE A 160 6.91 0.56 -2.79
CA PHE A 160 6.83 0.31 -4.22
C PHE A 160 6.02 1.41 -4.87
N GLY A 161 6.37 1.77 -6.10
CA GLY A 161 5.59 2.70 -6.87
C GLY A 161 6.13 2.94 -8.26
N TYR A 162 5.25 3.50 -9.10
CA TYR A 162 5.55 3.96 -10.44
C TYR A 162 5.96 5.43 -10.45
N LEU A 163 7.16 5.72 -10.96
CA LEU A 163 7.66 7.06 -11.18
C LEU A 163 7.32 7.51 -12.60
N ALA A 164 6.30 8.37 -12.75
CA ALA A 164 5.79 8.78 -14.06
C ALA A 164 6.80 9.60 -14.89
N SER A 165 7.63 10.42 -14.25
CA SER A 165 8.63 11.25 -14.92
C SER A 165 9.67 10.43 -15.68
N THR A 166 10.10 9.29 -15.12
CA THR A 166 11.06 8.38 -15.77
C THR A 166 10.41 7.15 -16.39
N LYS A 167 9.11 6.91 -16.12
CA LYS A 167 8.31 5.75 -16.52
C LYS A 167 8.86 4.43 -15.99
N GLU A 168 9.30 4.45 -14.74
CA GLU A 168 9.96 3.32 -14.09
C GLU A 168 9.18 2.86 -12.86
N PHE A 169 9.21 1.56 -12.61
CA PHE A 169 8.83 1.04 -11.30
C PHE A 169 10.06 0.98 -10.42
N LYS A 170 9.95 1.52 -9.21
CA LYS A 170 11.01 1.45 -8.20
C LYS A 170 10.52 0.70 -6.98
N VAL A 171 11.44 0.01 -6.33
CA VAL A 171 11.24 -0.59 -5.02
C VAL A 171 12.33 -0.06 -4.12
N ALA A 172 11.97 0.38 -2.92
CA ALA A 172 12.94 0.73 -1.89
C ALA A 172 12.58 0.05 -0.58
N GLY A 173 13.58 -0.19 0.24
CA GLY A 173 13.37 -0.82 1.53
C GLY A 173 14.41 -0.41 2.54
N TRP A 174 14.07 -0.66 3.79
CA TRP A 174 14.95 -0.53 4.93
C TRP A 174 15.26 -1.90 5.49
N PHE A 175 16.54 -2.16 5.71
CA PHE A 175 17.08 -3.46 6.08
C PHE A 175 17.94 -3.31 7.34
N ASN A 176 17.87 -4.25 8.26
CA ASN A 176 18.61 -4.22 9.52
C ASN A 176 19.45 -5.48 9.71
N LYS A 177 20.76 -5.34 9.95
CA LYS A 177 21.63 -6.43 10.42
C LYS A 177 22.42 -6.03 11.66
N TYR A 178 23.02 -4.84 11.61
CA TYR A 178 23.72 -4.19 12.73
C TYR A 178 23.45 -2.68 12.74
N ASP A 179 23.36 -2.10 11.54
CA ASP A 179 22.87 -0.76 11.27
C ASP A 179 21.68 -0.84 10.30
N VAL A 180 20.82 0.18 10.34
CA VAL A 180 19.69 0.31 9.41
C VAL A 180 20.17 0.93 8.10
N ILE A 181 19.92 0.23 6.99
CA ILE A 181 20.34 0.63 5.65
C ILE A 181 19.12 0.78 4.74
N CYS A 182 19.06 1.88 3.99
CA CYS A 182 18.09 2.04 2.92
C CYS A 182 18.68 1.55 1.59
N LYS A 183 17.95 0.74 0.85
CA LYS A 183 18.31 0.31 -0.51
C LYS A 183 17.17 0.57 -1.49
N ILE A 184 17.51 0.78 -2.75
CA ILE A 184 16.57 0.98 -3.86
C ILE A 184 16.95 0.13 -5.07
N ILE A 185 15.96 -0.30 -5.84
CA ILE A 185 16.14 -0.95 -7.13
C ILE A 185 15.12 -0.42 -8.14
N THR A 186 15.53 -0.29 -9.40
CA THR A 186 14.63 -0.03 -10.52
C THR A 186 14.30 -1.33 -11.24
N VAL A 187 13.02 -1.67 -11.27
CA VAL A 187 12.54 -2.95 -11.81
C VAL A 187 12.88 -3.05 -13.30
N GLY A 188 13.50 -4.17 -13.69
CA GLY A 188 13.83 -4.48 -15.09
C GLY A 188 14.99 -3.67 -15.69
N LYS A 189 15.69 -2.84 -14.90
CA LYS A 189 16.89 -2.10 -15.33
C LYS A 189 18.14 -2.47 -14.56
N ASN A 190 18.01 -2.77 -13.28
CA ASN A 190 19.11 -3.10 -12.40
C ASN A 190 19.05 -4.57 -12.00
N ASP A 191 20.22 -5.20 -11.94
CA ASP A 191 20.38 -6.58 -11.49
C ASP A 191 20.70 -6.68 -9.98
N ASP A 192 20.86 -5.54 -9.29
CA ASP A 192 21.19 -5.49 -7.87
C ASP A 192 20.62 -4.23 -7.20
N TRP A 193 20.50 -4.29 -5.87
CA TRP A 193 20.01 -3.22 -5.02
C TRP A 193 21.09 -2.20 -4.70
N ARG A 194 20.78 -0.93 -4.88
CA ARG A 194 21.70 0.18 -4.63
C ARG A 194 21.48 0.76 -3.24
N VAL A 195 22.55 0.95 -2.48
CA VAL A 195 22.48 1.59 -1.15
C VAL A 195 22.23 3.09 -1.31
N ILE A 196 21.26 3.61 -0.56
CA ILE A 196 20.98 5.04 -0.42
C ILE A 196 21.78 5.59 0.76
N ASN A 197 22.40 6.75 0.56
CA ASN A 197 23.12 7.43 1.62
C ASN A 197 22.12 7.91 2.69
N CYS A 198 22.19 7.31 3.88
CA CYS A 198 21.28 7.60 4.98
C CYS A 198 21.96 8.53 6.01
N PRO A 199 21.41 9.73 6.27
CA PRO A 199 21.93 10.60 7.31
C PRO A 199 21.52 10.17 8.73
N PHE A 200 20.50 9.32 8.86
CA PHE A 200 19.94 8.88 10.13
C PHE A 200 20.70 7.67 10.68
N LYS A 201 20.91 7.65 11.99
CA LYS A 201 21.54 6.54 12.73
C LYS A 201 20.55 6.03 13.78
N ASN A 202 20.54 4.72 14.05
CA ASN A 202 19.68 4.10 15.07
C ASN A 202 18.18 4.43 14.90
N ILE A 203 17.66 4.26 13.70
CA ILE A 203 16.24 4.50 13.42
C ILE A 203 15.41 3.25 13.72
N ASN A 204 14.20 3.44 14.21
CA ASN A 204 13.18 2.41 14.25
C ASN A 204 12.03 2.81 13.31
N ILE A 205 11.53 1.87 12.52
CA ILE A 205 10.45 2.14 11.58
C ILE A 205 9.13 1.84 12.26
N CYS A 206 8.21 2.81 12.21
CA CYS A 206 6.90 2.68 12.83
C CYS A 206 5.99 1.78 11.99
N CYS A 207 6.22 0.47 12.04
CA CYS A 207 5.37 -0.68 11.65
C CYS A 207 4.57 -0.63 10.32
N GLN A 208 4.72 0.38 9.48
CA GLN A 208 4.01 0.54 8.22
C GLN A 208 4.95 0.36 7.02
N GLN A 209 4.40 -0.17 5.93
CA GLN A 209 5.06 -0.13 4.63
C GLN A 209 5.16 1.31 4.12
N GLY A 210 6.18 1.59 3.32
CA GLY A 210 6.34 2.92 2.77
C GLY A 210 5.28 3.24 1.74
N LEU A 211 4.86 4.50 1.77
CA LEU A 211 3.83 5.05 0.91
C LEU A 211 4.46 5.77 -0.28
N MET A 212 3.98 5.52 -1.49
CA MET A 212 4.32 6.32 -2.66
C MET A 212 3.45 7.57 -2.73
N GLY A 213 4.07 8.73 -2.97
CA GLY A 213 3.37 10.00 -3.21
C GLY A 213 4.34 11.10 -3.62
N ASN A 214 3.92 12.05 -4.45
CA ASN A 214 4.75 13.19 -4.88
C ASN A 214 6.16 12.79 -5.38
N GLU A 215 6.25 11.73 -6.19
CA GLU A 215 7.52 11.19 -6.71
C GLU A 215 8.51 10.74 -5.61
N ALA A 216 8.02 10.45 -4.41
CA ALA A 216 8.82 10.01 -3.27
C ALA A 216 8.19 8.82 -2.55
N PHE A 217 9.04 8.03 -1.89
CA PHE A 217 8.59 7.06 -0.89
C PHE A 217 8.67 7.67 0.50
N HIS A 218 7.61 7.49 1.29
CA HIS A 218 7.45 8.06 2.62
C HIS A 218 7.35 6.97 3.67
N TRP A 219 8.09 7.11 4.76
CA TRP A 219 8.01 6.25 5.94
C TRP A 219 7.92 7.10 7.19
N MET A 220 7.30 6.55 8.21
CA MET A 220 7.36 7.10 9.56
C MET A 220 8.44 6.36 10.35
N ILE A 221 9.37 7.12 10.92
CA ILE A 221 10.47 6.58 11.72
C ILE A 221 10.57 7.30 13.06
N CYS A 222 11.05 6.59 14.08
CA CYS A 222 11.52 7.16 15.33
C CYS A 222 13.05 7.16 15.33
N ASP A 223 13.66 8.32 15.62
CA ASP A 223 15.10 8.39 15.86
C ASP A 223 15.39 8.05 17.33
N CYS A 224 15.95 6.87 17.59
CA CYS A 224 16.24 6.40 18.94
C CYS A 224 17.58 6.93 19.49
N SER A 225 18.32 7.74 18.75
CA SER A 225 19.68 8.16 19.13
C SER A 225 19.73 9.29 20.17
N TYR A 226 18.61 9.99 20.45
CA TYR A 226 18.59 11.14 21.39
C TYR A 226 17.53 11.05 22.51
N GLY A 227 16.89 9.91 22.73
CA GLY A 227 15.84 9.72 23.76
C GLY A 227 14.44 9.48 23.16
N GLU A 228 13.38 9.75 23.93
CA GLU A 228 11.97 9.76 23.47
C GLU A 228 11.78 10.90 22.45
N ASN A 229 12.13 10.65 21.20
CA ASN A 229 11.89 11.59 20.12
C ASN A 229 10.54 11.33 19.47
N ASP A 230 9.87 12.43 19.11
CA ASP A 230 8.69 12.39 18.25
C ASP A 230 9.04 11.70 16.91
N PRO A 231 8.13 10.86 16.37
CA PRO A 231 8.34 10.26 15.08
C PRO A 231 8.37 11.34 14.00
N ILE A 232 9.21 11.12 13.00
CA ILE A 232 9.33 11.99 11.83
C ILE A 232 8.92 11.22 10.58
N ILE A 233 8.47 11.94 9.56
CA ILE A 233 8.25 11.36 8.24
C ILE A 233 9.53 11.53 7.43
N VAL A 234 10.13 10.44 6.99
CA VAL A 234 11.25 10.43 6.06
C VAL A 234 10.74 10.20 4.65
N SER A 235 11.26 10.97 3.70
CA SER A 235 10.86 10.94 2.30
C SER A 235 12.08 10.71 1.41
N LEU A 236 12.09 9.63 0.64
CA LEU A 236 13.09 9.34 -0.38
C LEU A 236 12.59 9.86 -1.72
N ASN A 237 13.17 10.95 -2.23
CA ASN A 237 12.86 11.45 -3.56
C ASN A 237 13.35 10.44 -4.61
N LEU A 238 12.49 9.97 -5.51
CA LEU A 238 12.86 8.93 -6.47
C LEU A 238 13.62 9.43 -7.70
N VAL A 239 13.64 10.75 -7.93
CA VAL A 239 14.38 11.39 -9.03
C VAL A 239 15.81 11.70 -8.59
N THR A 240 15.98 12.32 -7.41
CA THR A 240 17.29 12.70 -6.88
C THR A 240 17.92 11.60 -6.02
N GLU A 241 17.12 10.65 -5.54
CA GLU A 241 17.53 9.58 -4.61
C GLU A 241 18.10 10.13 -3.29
N GLU A 242 17.58 11.29 -2.87
CA GLU A 242 17.92 11.97 -1.62
C GLU A 242 16.83 11.78 -0.56
N LEU A 243 17.27 11.60 0.69
CA LEU A 243 16.38 11.52 1.85
C LEU A 243 16.14 12.90 2.45
N THR A 244 14.88 13.23 2.69
CA THR A 244 14.42 14.46 3.33
C THR A 244 13.44 14.14 4.46
N THR A 245 13.10 15.13 5.29
CA THR A 245 12.16 14.96 6.40
C THR A 245 10.97 15.90 6.25
N ILE A 246 9.82 15.44 6.75
CA ILE A 246 8.59 16.22 6.91
C ILE A 246 8.22 16.12 8.40
N LEU A 247 7.94 17.27 9.00
CA LEU A 247 7.46 17.30 10.39
C LEU A 247 6.00 16.83 10.44
N PRO A 248 5.64 15.99 11.42
CA PRO A 248 4.24 15.63 11.65
C PRO A 248 3.41 16.86 12.06
N PRO A 249 2.07 16.79 11.99
CA PRO A 249 1.22 17.82 12.58
C PRO A 249 1.51 17.98 14.08
N PRO A 250 1.18 19.12 14.70
CA PRO A 250 1.23 19.25 16.15
C PRO A 250 0.27 18.24 16.76
N TYR A 251 0.81 17.21 17.41
CA TYR A 251 0.05 16.16 18.07
C TYR A 251 0.50 16.04 19.52
N HIS A 252 -0.39 15.55 20.38
CA HIS A 252 -0.05 15.19 21.76
C HIS A 252 0.11 13.69 21.85
N SER A 253 1.32 13.21 22.13
CA SER A 253 1.58 11.77 22.22
C SER A 253 0.74 11.15 23.32
N CYS A 254 0.19 9.97 23.03
CA CYS A 254 -0.47 9.16 24.04
C CYS A 254 0.65 8.38 24.75
N GLU A 255 1.06 8.84 25.95
CA GLU A 255 2.16 8.30 26.79
C GLU A 255 2.08 6.80 27.15
N VAL A 256 1.13 6.04 26.59
CA VAL A 256 0.69 4.76 27.15
C VAL A 256 1.34 3.55 26.46
N TYR A 257 2.06 3.70 25.33
CA TYR A 257 2.61 2.56 24.58
C TYR A 257 3.97 2.86 23.95
N ASP A 258 4.81 1.82 23.84
CA ASP A 258 6.12 1.83 23.16
C ASP A 258 6.05 2.14 21.65
N HIS A 259 4.86 2.30 21.10
CA HIS A 259 4.64 2.58 19.68
C HIS A 259 3.70 3.77 19.48
N PRO A 260 4.08 4.73 18.62
CA PRO A 260 3.20 5.84 18.27
C PRO A 260 1.96 5.28 17.59
N GLY A 261 0.78 5.57 18.13
CA GLY A 261 -0.53 5.21 17.55
C GLY A 261 -0.84 5.97 16.27
N MET A 262 0.12 6.02 15.34
CA MET A 262 0.11 6.83 14.15
C MET A 262 0.20 5.98 12.89
N ALA A 263 -0.26 6.54 11.77
CA ALA A 263 -0.06 5.97 10.45
C ALA A 263 -0.05 7.07 9.39
N ILE A 264 0.55 6.80 8.24
CA ILE A 264 0.50 7.67 7.06
C ILE A 264 -0.28 7.01 5.92
N GLY A 265 -0.78 7.79 4.98
CA GLY A 265 -1.45 7.23 3.81
C GLY A 265 -1.91 8.29 2.83
N SER A 266 -2.73 7.88 1.87
CA SER A 266 -3.36 8.80 0.91
C SER A 266 -4.88 8.73 1.06
N LEU A 267 -5.53 9.89 1.12
CA LEU A 267 -6.98 10.01 1.22
C LEU A 267 -7.43 11.21 0.37
N ARG A 268 -8.36 10.99 -0.56
CA ARG A 268 -8.84 12.01 -1.51
C ARG A 268 -7.71 12.70 -2.29
N GLY A 269 -6.62 11.98 -2.58
CA GLY A 269 -5.43 12.53 -3.26
C GLY A 269 -4.52 13.38 -2.36
N PHE A 270 -4.78 13.48 -1.07
CA PHE A 270 -3.91 14.14 -0.11
C PHE A 270 -3.14 13.13 0.73
N PHE A 271 -1.88 13.43 1.02
CA PHE A 271 -1.11 12.71 2.03
C PHE A 271 -1.74 12.97 3.40
N PHE A 272 -1.99 11.92 4.19
CA PHE A 272 -2.53 12.06 5.53
C PHE A 272 -1.61 11.48 6.60
N LEU A 273 -1.80 11.95 7.83
CA LEU A 273 -1.33 11.33 9.04
C LEU A 273 -2.52 11.08 9.96
N SER A 274 -2.72 9.83 10.39
CA SER A 274 -3.63 9.52 11.48
C SER A 274 -2.84 9.39 12.78
N CYS A 275 -3.43 9.84 13.89
CA CYS A 275 -2.84 9.68 15.21
C CYS A 275 -3.91 9.44 16.28
N GLN A 276 -3.57 8.66 17.29
CA GLN A 276 -4.44 8.40 18.45
C GLN A 276 -4.04 9.24 19.65
N GLN A 277 -5.02 9.85 20.30
CA GLN A 277 -4.87 10.71 21.45
C GLN A 277 -5.88 10.35 22.54
N LYS A 278 -5.62 10.78 23.79
CA LYS A 278 -6.65 10.79 24.83
C LYS A 278 -7.58 11.98 24.60
N SER A 279 -8.87 11.78 24.79
CA SER A 279 -9.82 12.90 24.92
C SER A 279 -9.43 13.83 26.07
N ALA A 280 -9.86 15.09 26.02
CA ALA A 280 -9.62 16.06 27.10
C ALA A 280 -10.18 15.60 28.46
N ALA A 281 -11.22 14.75 28.47
CA ALA A 281 -11.77 14.14 29.67
C ALA A 281 -11.00 12.89 30.14
N GLY A 282 -10.05 12.39 29.36
CA GLY A 282 -9.21 11.23 29.66
C GLY A 282 -9.90 9.86 29.59
N LEU A 283 -11.20 9.82 29.33
CA LEU A 283 -12.02 8.60 29.34
C LEU A 283 -12.06 7.91 27.97
N ASP A 284 -12.15 8.69 26.89
CA ASP A 284 -12.23 8.18 25.53
C ASP A 284 -10.90 8.32 24.78
N LYS A 285 -10.67 7.40 23.83
CA LYS A 285 -9.59 7.54 22.83
C LYS A 285 -10.16 8.24 21.61
N ILE A 286 -9.37 9.12 21.02
CA ILE A 286 -9.73 9.85 19.80
C ILE A 286 -8.69 9.52 18.74
N MET A 287 -9.15 9.23 17.53
CA MET A 287 -8.33 9.22 16.34
C MET A 287 -8.51 10.55 15.62
N GLU A 288 -7.42 11.25 15.38
CA GLU A 288 -7.40 12.41 14.50
C GLU A 288 -6.79 12.01 13.16
N ILE A 289 -7.33 12.58 12.08
CA ILE A 289 -6.77 12.42 10.73
C ILE A 289 -6.45 13.82 10.22
N TRP A 290 -5.19 14.03 9.90
CA TRP A 290 -4.63 15.27 9.39
C TRP A 290 -4.27 15.10 7.92
N LEU A 291 -4.67 16.05 7.07
CA LEU A 291 -4.30 16.08 5.65
C LEU A 291 -3.21 17.12 5.44
N LEU A 292 -2.15 16.74 4.73
CA LEU A 292 -1.12 17.67 4.28
C LEU A 292 -1.61 18.37 3.01
N LYS A 293 -1.97 19.64 3.13
CA LYS A 293 -2.46 20.44 1.99
C LYS A 293 -1.28 20.92 1.13
N GLN A 294 -1.61 21.45 -0.07
CA GLN A 294 -0.62 21.90 -1.06
C GLN A 294 0.34 22.99 -0.55
N ASN A 295 -0.09 23.79 0.41
CA ASN A 295 0.72 24.79 1.10
C ASN A 295 1.73 24.18 2.11
N LYS A 296 1.84 22.85 2.17
CA LYS A 296 2.65 22.09 3.13
C LYS A 296 2.24 22.31 4.59
N LEU A 297 0.99 22.69 4.82
CA LEU A 297 0.41 22.79 6.16
C LEU A 297 -0.50 21.59 6.41
N TRP A 298 -0.44 21.11 7.64
CA TRP A 298 -1.34 20.07 8.13
C TRP A 298 -2.66 20.69 8.57
N GLU A 299 -3.76 20.14 8.08
CA GLU A 299 -5.12 20.51 8.50
C GLU A 299 -5.83 19.28 9.03
N ARG A 300 -6.43 19.40 10.21
CA ARG A 300 -7.21 18.31 10.81
C ARG A 300 -8.54 18.18 10.09
N GLU A 301 -8.76 17.03 9.47
CA GLU A 301 -9.96 16.72 8.70
C GLU A 301 -10.99 15.96 9.57
N PHE A 302 -10.54 14.93 10.29
CA PHE A 302 -11.41 14.10 11.11
C PHE A 302 -10.99 14.06 12.57
N ASN A 303 -11.98 13.89 13.43
CA ASN A 303 -11.83 13.64 14.86
C ASN A 303 -12.87 12.58 15.25
N ILE A 304 -12.40 11.34 15.39
CA ILE A 304 -13.22 10.13 15.54
C ILE A 304 -13.04 9.60 16.96
N ILE A 305 -14.14 9.49 17.71
CA ILE A 305 -14.13 8.89 19.04
C ILE A 305 -14.07 7.37 18.89
N LEU A 306 -13.03 6.76 19.45
CA LEU A 306 -12.80 5.33 19.45
C LEU A 306 -13.38 4.69 20.71
N MET A 307 -14.35 3.79 20.56
CA MET A 307 -14.93 3.08 21.70
C MET A 307 -14.05 1.89 22.14
N PRO A 308 -13.96 1.59 23.45
CA PRO A 308 -13.06 0.55 23.99
C PRO A 308 -13.31 -0.86 23.46
N ASN A 309 -14.54 -1.16 23.03
CA ASN A 309 -14.98 -2.48 22.58
C ASN A 309 -14.69 -2.76 21.08
N TRP A 310 -14.06 -1.81 20.37
CA TRP A 310 -13.77 -1.97 18.94
C TRP A 310 -12.44 -2.63 18.62
N PHE A 311 -11.60 -2.91 19.63
CA PHE A 311 -10.30 -3.53 19.41
C PHE A 311 -10.16 -4.81 20.22
N CYS A 312 -9.84 -5.91 19.55
CA CYS A 312 -9.66 -7.22 20.21
C CYS A 312 -8.35 -7.32 21.02
N HIS A 313 -7.34 -6.49 20.71
CA HIS A 313 -5.97 -6.64 21.24
C HIS A 313 -5.33 -5.34 21.79
N GLY A 314 -6.12 -4.31 22.09
CA GLY A 314 -5.62 -3.00 22.55
C GLY A 314 -5.59 -1.96 21.42
N PRO A 315 -5.08 -0.74 21.67
CA PRO A 315 -5.10 0.33 20.66
C PRO A 315 -4.19 -0.03 19.49
N CYS A 316 -4.81 -0.41 18.38
CA CYS A 316 -4.14 -0.57 17.11
C CYS A 316 -4.23 0.74 16.33
N PRO A 317 -3.15 1.27 15.73
CA PRO A 317 -3.26 2.41 14.82
C PRO A 317 -4.24 2.05 13.69
N LEU A 318 -5.14 2.98 13.41
CA LEU A 318 -6.12 2.85 12.33
C LEU A 318 -5.67 3.66 11.11
N VAL A 319 -5.85 3.09 9.94
CA VAL A 319 -5.47 3.69 8.66
C VAL A 319 -6.72 3.86 7.81
N PRO A 320 -7.09 5.10 7.45
CA PRO A 320 -8.01 5.39 6.37
C PRO A 320 -7.52 4.74 5.08
N LEU A 321 -8.33 3.83 4.57
CA LEU A 321 -8.04 3.10 3.35
C LEU A 321 -8.68 3.80 2.14
N TYR A 322 -9.98 4.05 2.22
CA TYR A 322 -10.74 4.63 1.12
C TYR A 322 -12.00 5.31 1.65
N GLU A 323 -12.56 6.24 0.88
CA GLU A 323 -13.84 6.86 1.19
C GLU A 323 -14.79 6.76 0.00
N HIS A 324 -16.02 6.32 0.28
CA HIS A 324 -17.08 6.17 -0.71
C HIS A 324 -18.41 6.61 -0.12
N ASP A 325 -19.14 7.50 -0.80
CA ASP A 325 -20.50 7.91 -0.42
C ASP A 325 -20.68 8.30 1.06
N GLY A 326 -19.67 8.98 1.63
CA GLY A 326 -19.69 9.43 3.03
C GLY A 326 -19.30 8.37 4.06
N ASP A 327 -18.93 7.16 3.64
CA ASP A 327 -18.36 6.11 4.49
C ASP A 327 -16.83 6.05 4.30
N LEU A 328 -16.09 6.12 5.41
CA LEU A 328 -14.65 5.92 5.45
C LEU A 328 -14.33 4.47 5.83
N LEU A 329 -13.63 3.74 4.97
CA LEU A 329 -13.09 2.42 5.30
C LEU A 329 -11.78 2.59 6.08
N LEU A 330 -11.72 2.04 7.27
CA LEU A 330 -10.56 2.03 8.16
C LEU A 330 -10.01 0.61 8.31
N CYS A 331 -8.70 0.50 8.48
CA CYS A 331 -8.02 -0.77 8.77
C CYS A 331 -7.11 -0.63 9.99
N GLY A 332 -7.19 -1.58 10.92
CA GLY A 332 -6.17 -1.70 11.98
C GLY A 332 -4.89 -2.30 11.44
N ILE A 333 -3.73 -1.68 11.71
CA ILE A 333 -2.42 -2.13 11.20
C ILE A 333 -2.02 -3.53 11.72
N TRP A 334 -2.39 -3.84 12.96
CA TRP A 334 -1.91 -5.04 13.67
C TRP A 334 -2.94 -6.16 13.67
N ASP A 335 -4.21 -5.84 13.90
CA ASP A 335 -5.29 -6.82 13.92
C ASP A 335 -5.91 -7.05 12.54
N ASN A 336 -5.63 -6.17 11.56
CA ASN A 336 -6.19 -6.20 10.21
C ASN A 336 -7.74 -6.19 10.23
N GLU A 337 -8.34 -5.60 11.27
CA GLU A 337 -9.78 -5.40 11.32
C GLU A 337 -10.19 -4.27 10.39
N LEU A 338 -11.25 -4.51 9.61
CA LEU A 338 -11.84 -3.52 8.72
C LEU A 338 -13.11 -2.92 9.35
N LEU A 339 -13.21 -1.60 9.33
CA LEU A 339 -14.30 -0.83 9.92
C LEU A 339 -14.80 0.19 8.90
N PHE A 340 -16.11 0.36 8.79
CA PHE A 340 -16.71 1.53 8.14
C PHE A 340 -17.02 2.58 9.19
N TYR A 341 -16.67 3.83 8.89
CA TYR A 341 -17.06 5.01 9.65
C TYR A 341 -17.95 5.90 8.79
N ASP A 342 -19.22 6.00 9.17
CA ASP A 342 -20.17 6.94 8.57
C ASP A 342 -19.80 8.35 9.00
N THR A 343 -19.33 9.17 8.06
CA THR A 343 -18.82 10.51 8.34
C THR A 343 -19.92 11.50 8.72
N GLU A 344 -21.18 11.26 8.32
CA GLU A 344 -22.32 12.11 8.66
C GLU A 344 -22.88 11.75 10.04
N ARG A 345 -23.17 10.46 10.26
CA ARG A 345 -23.78 9.97 11.51
C ARG A 345 -22.76 9.77 12.62
N LYS A 346 -21.47 9.71 12.28
CA LYS A 346 -20.35 9.45 13.18
C LYS A 346 -20.46 8.10 13.89
N ILE A 347 -20.90 7.09 13.15
CA ILE A 347 -21.10 5.73 13.66
C ILE A 347 -20.07 4.82 13.00
N MET A 348 -19.45 3.96 13.82
CA MET A 348 -18.60 2.89 13.33
C MET A 348 -19.40 1.59 13.21
N ARG A 349 -19.17 0.85 12.14
CA ARG A 349 -19.67 -0.51 11.95
C ARG A 349 -18.54 -1.39 11.45
N GLN A 350 -18.49 -2.64 11.88
CA GLN A 350 -17.53 -3.60 11.35
C GLN A 350 -17.91 -3.98 9.92
N VAL A 351 -16.89 -4.20 9.07
CA VAL A 351 -17.09 -4.91 7.81
C VAL A 351 -17.51 -6.33 8.16
N GLY A 352 -18.69 -6.75 7.72
CA GLY A 352 -19.22 -8.05 8.11
C GLY A 352 -18.75 -9.21 7.21
N GLY A 353 -19.34 -10.38 7.43
CA GLY A 353 -18.96 -11.64 6.76
C GLY A 353 -17.82 -12.44 7.41
N GLN A 354 -17.41 -13.54 6.75
CA GLN A 354 -16.31 -14.44 7.19
C GLN A 354 -14.91 -13.78 7.13
N ILE A 355 -14.82 -12.54 6.66
CA ILE A 355 -13.59 -11.72 6.64
C ILE A 355 -13.02 -11.53 8.07
N LYS A 356 -13.85 -11.67 9.10
CA LYS A 356 -13.41 -11.58 10.50
C LYS A 356 -12.64 -12.81 11.02
N LYS A 357 -12.70 -13.96 10.34
CA LYS A 357 -12.30 -15.26 10.92
C LYS A 357 -10.92 -15.78 10.55
N ARG A 358 -10.16 -15.09 9.70
CA ARG A 358 -8.84 -15.57 9.27
C ARG A 358 -7.89 -14.38 9.33
N GLY A 359 -6.66 -14.57 9.82
CA GLY A 359 -5.66 -13.51 9.73
C GLY A 359 -5.46 -13.14 8.26
N PHE A 360 -5.43 -11.85 7.96
CA PHE A 360 -5.16 -11.34 6.63
C PHE A 360 -4.02 -10.35 6.70
N HIS A 361 -3.29 -10.19 5.62
CA HIS A 361 -2.51 -8.99 5.35
C HIS A 361 -3.28 -8.19 4.30
N LEU A 362 -3.47 -6.90 4.56
CA LEU A 362 -4.30 -6.03 3.74
C LEU A 362 -3.45 -5.01 3.00
N SER A 363 -3.77 -4.80 1.73
CA SER A 363 -3.24 -3.69 0.93
C SER A 363 -4.30 -3.31 -0.08
N ILE A 364 -4.60 -2.02 -0.23
CA ILE A 364 -5.60 -1.62 -1.21
C ILE A 364 -4.97 -1.61 -2.59
N LEU A 365 -5.65 -2.21 -3.56
CA LEU A 365 -5.45 -1.88 -4.96
C LEU A 365 -6.38 -0.71 -5.29
N SER A 366 -6.11 0.47 -4.73
CA SER A 366 -6.85 1.68 -5.12
C SER A 366 -5.89 2.80 -5.48
N SER A 367 -5.94 3.15 -6.77
CA SER A 367 -5.69 4.47 -7.36
C SER A 367 -4.88 5.44 -6.51
N ILE A 368 -3.57 5.46 -6.76
CA ILE A 368 -2.84 6.71 -6.62
C ILE A 368 -2.99 7.43 -7.96
N SER A 369 -3.90 8.41 -7.99
CA SER A 369 -3.85 9.51 -8.94
C SER A 369 -2.79 10.51 -8.45
N PHE A 370 -1.88 10.85 -9.35
CA PHE A 370 -0.72 11.75 -9.18
C PHE A 370 -1.04 13.11 -8.55
#